data_AF-A0A2W1BV01-F1
#
_entry.id   AF-A0A2W1BV01-F1
#
_cell.length_a   1.000
_cell.length_b   1.000
_cell.length_c   1.000
_cell.angle_alpha   90.00
_cell.angle_beta   90.00
_cell.angle_gamma   90.00
#
_symmetry.space_group_name_H-M   'P 1'
#
loop_
_entity.id
_entity.type
_entity.pdbx_description
1 polymer ?
#
loop_
_entity_poly.entity_id
_entity_poly.type
_entity_poly.pdbx_seq_one_letter_code
_entity_poly.pdbx_strand_id
1 'polypeptide(L)'
;MTAKFLQFYVPSEHNIVVILLSSSTLLSAVISQSMVIRNNSLAYKIWRRPDVQPLMKVYLFNYTNWEQVKDRNEEKLKVEEVGPYVYS
;
A
#
# COMPACT_ATOMS: atom_id res chain seq x y z
N MET A 1 16.75 68.09 0.18
CA MET A 1 17.79 67.48 -0.67
C MET A 1 18.21 66.19 0.01
N THR A 2 17.93 65.03 -0.62
CA THR A 2 18.58 63.69 -0.46
C THR A 2 18.72 63.07 0.95
N ALA A 3 18.43 61.80 1.23
CA ALA A 3 18.04 60.65 0.43
C ALA A 3 17.41 59.58 1.34
N LYS A 4 16.60 58.72 0.72
CA LYS A 4 15.82 57.59 1.26
C LYS A 4 16.61 56.72 2.25
N PHE A 5 16.08 56.61 3.47
CA PHE A 5 16.28 55.43 4.29
C PHE A 5 15.52 54.27 3.62
N LEU A 6 16.27 53.23 3.24
CA LEU A 6 15.76 51.99 2.66
C LEU A 6 14.76 51.35 3.62
N GLN A 7 13.47 51.49 3.31
CA GLN A 7 12.42 50.62 3.80
C GLN A 7 12.65 49.23 3.18
N PHE A 8 13.31 48.32 3.90
CA PHE A 8 13.15 46.90 3.63
C PHE A 8 11.79 46.46 4.17
N TYR A 9 10.74 46.81 3.43
CA TYR A 9 9.44 46.15 3.55
C TYR A 9 9.51 44.85 2.74
N VAL A 10 9.91 43.77 3.40
CA VAL A 10 9.90 42.42 2.81
C VAL A 10 8.51 41.81 3.03
N PRO A 11 7.76 41.40 1.99
CA PRO A 11 6.34 41.07 2.13
C PRO A 11 6.17 39.70 2.81
N SER A 12 5.41 39.66 3.90
CA SER A 12 5.14 38.46 4.72
C SER A 12 4.53 37.28 3.93
N GLU A 13 3.74 37.57 2.90
CA GLU A 13 3.03 36.58 2.07
C GLU A 13 3.98 35.63 1.32
N HIS A 14 5.03 36.16 0.70
CA HIS A 14 5.97 35.34 -0.09
C HIS A 14 6.81 34.43 0.80
N ASN A 15 7.17 34.87 2.00
CA ASN A 15 7.91 34.05 2.95
C ASN A 15 7.06 32.89 3.47
N ILE A 16 5.77 33.13 3.75
CA ILE A 16 4.84 32.07 4.17
C ILE A 16 4.68 31.02 3.07
N VAL A 17 4.48 31.45 1.82
CA VAL A 17 4.36 30.52 0.68
C VAL A 17 5.63 29.71 0.47
N VAL A 18 6.81 30.34 0.54
CA VAL A 18 8.11 29.64 0.42
C VAL A 18 8.30 28.66 1.57
N ILE A 19 7.95 29.03 2.81
CA ILE A 19 8.01 28.12 3.97
C ILE A 19 7.07 26.93 3.77
N LEU A 20 5.82 27.16 3.34
CA LEU A 20 4.86 26.08 3.08
C LEU A 20 5.35 25.14 1.97
N LEU A 21 5.87 25.68 0.86
CA LEU A 21 6.43 24.87 -0.24
C LEU A 21 7.70 24.11 0.19
N SER A 22 8.55 24.70 1.02
CA SER A 22 9.74 24.01 1.54
C SER A 22 9.35 22.90 2.53
N SER A 23 8.32 23.12 3.35
CA SER A 23 7.84 22.12 4.31
C SER A 23 7.29 20.88 3.62
N SER A 24 6.58 21.05 2.48
CA SER A 24 6.03 19.92 1.72
C SER A 24 7.12 19.12 1.01
N THR A 25 8.17 19.77 0.51
CA THR A 25 9.33 19.09 -0.09
C THR A 25 10.16 18.36 0.96
N LEU A 26 10.40 18.96 2.12
CA LEU A 26 11.07 18.31 3.25
C LEU A 26 10.28 17.10 3.75
N LEU A 27 8.95 17.23 3.90
CA LEU A 27 8.08 16.13 4.27
C LEU A 27 8.16 14.99 3.25
N SER A 28 8.07 15.32 1.96
CA SER A 28 8.17 14.34 0.87
C SER A 28 9.52 13.62 0.87
N ALA A 29 10.61 14.33 1.17
CA ALA A 29 11.95 13.75 1.27
C ALA A 29 12.08 12.77 2.45
N VAL A 30 11.52 13.10 3.62
CA VAL A 30 11.52 12.22 4.80
C VAL A 30 10.69 10.96 4.55
N ILE A 31 9.50 11.11 3.95
CA ILE A 31 8.64 9.98 3.57
C ILE A 31 9.36 9.07 2.56
N SER A 32 10.04 9.65 1.58
CA SER A 32 10.79 8.88 0.57
C SER A 32 11.95 8.09 1.19
N GLN A 33 12.59 8.62 2.23
CA GLN A 33 13.66 7.90 2.96
C GLN A 33 13.13 6.70 3.76
N SER A 34 11.90 6.78 4.28
CA SER A 34 11.32 5.71 5.10
C SER A 34 10.53 4.66 4.29
N MET A 35 9.91 5.08 3.18
CA MET A 35 9.07 4.22 2.33
C MET A 35 9.83 3.45 1.24
N VAL A 36 11.05 3.87 0.88
CA VAL A 36 11.88 3.11 -0.06
C VAL A 36 12.60 1.98 0.69
N ILE A 37 12.64 0.79 0.10
CA ILE A 37 13.33 -0.37 0.66
C ILE A 37 14.84 -0.12 0.56
N ARG A 38 15.46 0.19 1.69
CA ARG A 38 16.90 0.40 1.86
C ARG A 38 17.32 -0.20 3.20
N ASN A 39 18.60 -0.49 3.36
CA ASN A 39 19.09 -1.01 4.63
C ASN A 39 18.73 -0.04 5.77
N ASN A 40 18.22 -0.58 6.88
CA ASN A 40 17.68 0.14 8.05
C ASN A 40 16.41 1.02 7.85
N SER A 41 15.78 1.06 6.66
CA SER A 41 14.53 1.81 6.47
C SER A 41 13.33 1.12 7.13
N LEU A 42 12.25 1.89 7.41
CA LEU A 42 11.01 1.37 7.96
C LEU A 42 10.36 0.36 7.01
N ALA A 43 10.27 0.70 5.73
CA ALA A 43 9.75 -0.19 4.70
C ALA A 43 10.52 -1.53 4.64
N TYR A 44 11.84 -1.51 4.79
CA TYR A 44 12.64 -2.74 4.83
C TYR A 44 12.32 -3.61 6.05
N LYS A 45 12.13 -3.01 7.24
CA LYS A 45 11.77 -3.76 8.45
C LYS A 45 10.41 -4.44 8.30
N ILE A 46 9.41 -3.71 7.81
CA ILE A 46 8.04 -4.22 7.59
C ILE A 46 8.04 -5.32 6.51
N TRP A 47 8.78 -5.12 5.40
CA TRP A 47 8.90 -6.13 4.35
C TRP A 47 9.62 -7.40 4.82
N ARG A 48 10.69 -7.25 5.61
CA ARG A 48 11.48 -8.38 6.12
C ARG A 48 10.72 -9.21 7.15
N ARG A 49 9.95 -8.56 8.02
CA ARG A 49 9.16 -9.22 9.07
C ARG A 49 7.87 -8.41 9.27
N PRO A 50 6.79 -8.73 8.54
CA PRO A 50 5.53 -8.05 8.72
C PRO A 50 4.96 -8.38 10.10
N ASP A 51 4.39 -7.38 10.77
CA ASP A 51 3.71 -7.56 12.07
C ASP A 51 2.34 -8.23 11.91
N VAL A 52 1.78 -8.18 10.70
CA VAL A 52 0.50 -8.80 10.36
C VAL A 52 0.76 -10.17 9.75
N GLN A 53 0.11 -11.19 10.31
CA GLN A 53 0.15 -12.55 9.78
C GLN A 53 -0.97 -12.71 8.73
N PRO A 54 -0.64 -13.09 7.48
CA PRO A 54 -1.66 -13.31 6.46
C PRO A 54 -2.48 -14.56 6.80
N LEU A 55 -3.80 -14.46 6.70
CA LEU A 55 -4.69 -15.61 6.88
C LEU A 55 -5.08 -16.16 5.51
N MET A 56 -4.66 -17.38 5.18
CA MET A 56 -5.03 -18.05 3.94
C MET A 56 -6.26 -18.95 4.17
N LYS A 57 -7.32 -18.71 3.40
CA LYS A 57 -8.53 -19.56 3.39
C LYS A 57 -8.64 -20.27 2.04
N VAL A 58 -8.57 -21.59 2.06
CA VAL A 58 -8.69 -22.42 0.86
C VAL A 58 -10.08 -23.05 0.82
N TYR A 59 -10.77 -22.87 -0.30
CA TYR A 59 -12.05 -23.49 -0.61
C TYR A 59 -11.84 -24.49 -1.75
N LEU A 60 -12.27 -25.72 -1.54
CA LEU A 60 -12.20 -26.78 -2.54
C LEU A 60 -13.61 -27.05 -3.07
N PHE A 61 -13.70 -27.42 -4.34
CA PHE A 61 -14.95 -27.89 -4.92
C PHE A 61 -14.92 -29.41 -5.03
N ASN A 62 -15.75 -30.07 -4.24
CA ASN A 62 -15.96 -31.51 -4.31
C ASN A 62 -16.87 -31.84 -5.50
N TYR A 63 -16.49 -32.85 -6.30
CA TYR A 63 -17.27 -33.26 -7.47
C TYR A 63 -18.10 -34.50 -7.13
N THR A 64 -19.42 -34.34 -7.07
CA THR A 64 -20.32 -35.41 -6.61
C THR A 64 -20.72 -36.40 -7.70
N ASN A 65 -20.60 -36.02 -8.98
CA ASN A 65 -20.99 -36.85 -10.13
C ASN A 65 -19.86 -37.05 -11.17
N TRP A 66 -18.59 -36.98 -10.76
CA TRP A 66 -17.44 -37.09 -11.67
C TRP A 66 -17.51 -38.31 -12.60
N GLU A 67 -17.79 -39.50 -12.06
CA GLU A 67 -17.85 -40.74 -12.86
C GLU A 67 -18.94 -40.67 -13.95
N GLN A 68 -20.09 -40.07 -13.65
CA GLN A 68 -21.21 -39.95 -14.60
C GLN A 68 -20.89 -38.96 -15.73
N VAL A 69 -20.16 -37.88 -15.42
CA VAL A 69 -19.68 -36.92 -16.42
C VAL A 69 -18.60 -37.55 -17.29
N LYS A 70 -17.68 -38.30 -16.69
CA LYS A 70 -16.62 -39.03 -17.39
C LYS A 70 -17.21 -40.03 -18.40
N ASP A 71 -18.23 -40.78 -18.00
CA ASP A 71 -18.90 -41.78 -18.85
C ASP A 71 -19.93 -41.18 -19.83
N ARG A 72 -20.07 -39.85 -19.87
CA ARG A 72 -21.04 -39.10 -20.70
C ARG A 72 -22.51 -39.38 -20.39
N ASN A 73 -22.80 -39.89 -19.19
CA ASN A 73 -24.17 -40.10 -18.71
C ASN A 73 -24.82 -38.81 -18.23
N GLU A 74 -24.02 -37.85 -17.76
CA GLU A 74 -24.47 -36.49 -17.43
C GLU A 74 -23.56 -35.45 -18.09
N GLU A 75 -24.13 -34.36 -18.61
CA GLU A 75 -23.36 -33.30 -19.29
C GLU A 75 -22.79 -32.27 -18.29
N LYS A 76 -23.48 -32.02 -17.17
CA LYS A 76 -23.11 -30.98 -16.21
C LYS A 76 -22.48 -31.56 -14.95
N LEU A 77 -21.30 -31.04 -14.60
CA LEU A 77 -20.65 -31.35 -13.33
C LEU A 77 -21.39 -30.71 -12.15
N LYS A 78 -21.70 -31.52 -11.14
CA LYS A 78 -22.26 -31.11 -9.86
C LYS A 78 -21.12 -30.93 -8.88
N VAL A 79 -21.02 -29.73 -8.31
CA VAL A 79 -19.94 -29.35 -7.40
C VAL A 79 -20.50 -28.86 -6.08
N GLU A 80 -19.83 -29.21 -4.99
CA GLU A 80 -20.15 -28.76 -3.64
C GLU A 80 -18.92 -28.06 -3.05
N GLU A 81 -19.11 -26.88 -2.48
CA GLU A 81 -18.03 -26.15 -1.81
C GLU A 81 -17.69 -26.82 -0.47
N VAL A 82 -16.40 -27.08 -0.26
CA VAL A 82 -15.86 -27.68 0.97
C VAL A 82 -14.74 -26.79 1.50
N GLY A 83 -14.91 -26.30 2.73
CA GLY A 83 -13.96 -25.42 3.39
C GLY A 83 -14.62 -24.46 4.39
N PRO A 84 -13.90 -23.43 4.85
CA PRO A 84 -12.51 -23.12 4.52
C PRO A 84 -11.49 -23.99 5.27
N TYR A 85 -10.44 -24.40 4.57
CA TYR A 85 -9.20 -24.86 5.20
C TYR A 85 -8.32 -23.64 5.49
N VAL A 86 -8.05 -23.37 6.77
CA VAL A 86 -7.40 -22.14 7.23
C VAL A 86 -5.95 -22.41 7.58
N TYR A 87 -5.04 -21.60 7.00
CA TYR A 87 -3.62 -21.61 7.29
C TYR A 87 -3.16 -20.22 7.74
N SER A 88 -2.30 -20.17 8.77
CA SER A 88 -1.71 -18.96 9.36
C SER A 88 -0.21 -18.88 9.11
#